data_AF-A0A931ECI2-F1
#
_entry.id   AF-A0A931ECI2-F1
#
_cell.length_a   1.000
_cell.length_b   1.000
_cell.length_c   1.000
_cell.angle_alpha   90.00
_cell.angle_beta   90.00
_cell.angle_gamma   90.00
#
_symmetry.space_group_name_H-M   'P 1'
#
loop_
_entity.id
_entity.type
_entity.pdbx_description
1 polymer ?
#
loop_
_entity_poly.entity_id
_entity_poly.type
_entity_poly.pdbx_seq_one_letter_code
_entity_poly.pdbx_strand_id
1 'polypeptide(L)'
;MDRSNARRRQKWRTDAAWRESRLVSSKKLNKLRGPVWWASKKRKVLERLGGAHCVRCGATDLRILEVNHIGGGGRLEPRSGLELYAEIRRGVRSSQGLNVLCRPCNSIDYIERRFPDLAGRIQVVWCPALPAVETRAVPALPGKK
;
A
#
# COMPACT_ATOMS: atom_id res chain seq x y z
N MET A 1 -53.27 -28.45 9.89
CA MET A 1 -51.83 -28.19 9.66
C MET A 1 -51.70 -27.04 8.65
N ASP A 2 -51.17 -25.91 9.11
CA ASP A 2 -51.23 -24.62 8.42
C ASP A 2 -50.23 -24.50 7.25
N ARG A 3 -50.75 -24.40 6.01
CA ARG A 3 -49.98 -24.25 4.76
C ARG A 3 -49.35 -22.84 4.60
N SER A 4 -49.63 -21.89 5.50
CA SER A 4 -49.18 -20.50 5.42
C SER A 4 -47.67 -20.32 5.62
N ASN A 5 -47.03 -21.19 6.41
CA ASN A 5 -45.62 -21.05 6.79
C ASN A 5 -44.61 -21.53 5.72
N ALA A 6 -45.03 -22.42 4.80
CA ALA A 6 -44.16 -22.92 3.74
C ALA A 6 -43.89 -21.85 2.65
N ARG A 7 -44.90 -21.03 2.32
CA ARG A 7 -44.79 -19.95 1.34
C ARG A 7 -43.95 -18.77 1.83
N ARG A 8 -43.96 -18.48 3.14
CA ARG A 8 -43.11 -17.45 3.76
C ARG A 8 -41.63 -17.81 3.68
N ARG A 9 -41.23 -19.09 3.74
CA ARG A 9 -39.82 -19.52 3.64
C ARG A 9 -39.25 -19.49 2.22
N GLN A 10 -40.10 -19.60 1.20
CA GLN A 10 -39.65 -19.63 -0.20
C GLN A 10 -39.38 -18.23 -0.79
N LYS A 11 -40.05 -17.19 -0.26
CA LYS A 11 -39.89 -15.79 -0.73
C LYS A 11 -38.48 -15.22 -0.48
N TRP A 12 -37.78 -15.63 0.58
CA TRP A 12 -36.44 -15.13 0.93
C TRP A 12 -35.31 -15.72 0.11
N ARG A 13 -35.53 -16.87 -0.55
CA ARG A 13 -34.50 -17.55 -1.34
C ARG A 13 -34.41 -17.03 -2.77
N THR A 14 -35.42 -16.34 -3.31
CA THR A 14 -35.45 -15.90 -4.72
C THR A 14 -35.45 -14.39 -4.90
N ASP A 15 -35.38 -13.60 -3.83
CA ASP A 15 -35.39 -12.15 -3.93
C ASP A 15 -34.02 -11.63 -4.40
N ALA A 16 -33.81 -11.68 -5.72
CA ALA A 16 -32.60 -11.23 -6.41
C ALA A 16 -32.26 -9.78 -6.02
N ALA A 17 -33.28 -8.95 -5.77
CA ALA A 17 -33.12 -7.57 -5.30
C ALA A 17 -32.44 -7.48 -3.92
N TRP A 18 -32.72 -8.41 -2.99
CA TRP A 18 -32.04 -8.46 -1.70
C TRP A 18 -30.59 -8.92 -1.85
N ARG A 19 -30.33 -9.95 -2.67
CA ARG A 19 -28.98 -10.43 -2.95
C ARG A 19 -28.13 -9.35 -3.61
N GLU A 20 -28.69 -8.63 -4.57
CA GLU A 20 -28.01 -7.57 -5.30
C GLU A 20 -27.75 -6.35 -4.42
N SER A 21 -28.75 -5.87 -3.66
CA SER A 21 -28.58 -4.81 -2.67
C SER A 21 -27.50 -5.14 -1.62
N ARG A 22 -27.44 -6.40 -1.17
CA ARG A 22 -26.43 -6.87 -0.22
C ARG A 22 -25.06 -7.06 -0.88
N LEU A 23 -24.98 -7.53 -2.11
CA LEU A 23 -23.74 -7.62 -2.88
C LEU A 23 -23.16 -6.22 -3.14
N VAL A 24 -23.99 -5.24 -3.50
CA VAL A 24 -23.59 -3.85 -3.70
C VAL A 24 -23.15 -3.22 -2.37
N SER A 25 -23.91 -3.42 -1.28
CA SER A 25 -23.56 -2.94 0.06
C SER A 25 -22.28 -3.60 0.60
N SER A 26 -22.12 -4.90 0.38
CA SER A 26 -20.93 -5.66 0.82
C SER A 26 -19.71 -5.31 -0.03
N LYS A 27 -19.85 -5.08 -1.35
CA LYS A 27 -18.78 -4.54 -2.21
C LYS A 27 -18.36 -3.13 -1.76
N LYS A 28 -19.33 -2.25 -1.45
CA LYS A 28 -19.07 -0.88 -0.95
C LYS A 28 -18.38 -0.89 0.41
N LEU A 29 -18.85 -1.73 1.35
CA LEU A 29 -18.22 -1.92 2.66
C LEU A 29 -16.81 -2.55 2.56
N ASN A 30 -16.61 -3.55 1.69
CA ASN A 30 -15.31 -4.17 1.47
C ASN A 30 -14.31 -3.18 0.84
N LYS A 31 -14.78 -2.30 -0.05
CA LYS A 31 -13.97 -1.21 -0.63
C LYS A 31 -13.48 -0.21 0.43
N LEU A 32 -14.26 0.02 1.49
CA LEU A 32 -13.89 0.88 2.62
C LEU A 32 -13.04 0.15 3.69
N ARG A 33 -13.29 -1.15 3.92
CA ARG A 33 -12.59 -1.95 4.93
C ARG A 33 -11.19 -2.37 4.51
N GLY A 34 -10.97 -2.61 3.22
CA GLY A 34 -9.68 -3.06 2.67
C GLY A 34 -8.50 -2.13 3.03
N PRO A 35 -8.58 -0.82 2.75
CA PRO A 35 -7.50 0.13 3.03
C PRO A 35 -7.14 0.25 4.52
N VAL A 36 -8.15 0.32 5.39
CA VAL A 36 -7.95 0.47 6.85
C VAL A 36 -7.35 -0.80 7.45
N TRP A 37 -7.86 -1.95 7.04
CA TRP A 37 -7.35 -3.25 7.49
C TRP A 37 -5.91 -3.50 7.02
N TRP A 38 -5.58 -3.13 5.79
CA TRP A 38 -4.21 -3.19 5.27
C TRP A 38 -3.28 -2.25 6.05
N ALA A 39 -3.69 -1.02 6.32
CA ALA A 39 -2.88 -0.06 7.08
C ALA A 39 -2.50 -0.60 8.48
N SER A 40 -3.45 -1.23 9.18
CA SER A 40 -3.19 -1.86 10.48
C SER A 40 -2.19 -3.02 10.39
N LYS A 41 -2.34 -3.90 9.38
CA LYS A 41 -1.40 -5.01 9.16
C LYS A 41 -0.01 -4.52 8.76
N LYS A 42 0.04 -3.53 7.86
CA LYS A 42 1.26 -2.87 7.41
C LYS A 42 2.03 -2.31 8.59
N ARG A 43 1.37 -1.52 9.45
CA ARG A 43 1.99 -0.98 10.67
C ARG A 43 2.67 -2.08 11.50
N LYS A 44 1.96 -3.17 11.82
CA LYS A 44 2.52 -4.29 12.60
C LYS A 44 3.75 -4.93 11.96
N VAL A 45 3.81 -4.99 10.62
CA VAL A 45 4.99 -5.47 9.90
C VAL A 45 6.15 -4.50 10.06
N LEU A 46 5.91 -3.20 9.85
CA LEU A 46 6.96 -2.17 9.96
C LEU A 46 7.51 -2.07 11.38
N GLU A 47 6.67 -2.17 12.42
CA GLU A 47 7.13 -2.20 13.82
C GLU A 47 8.10 -3.38 14.09
N ARG A 48 7.87 -4.54 13.47
CA ARG A 48 8.79 -5.69 13.57
C ARG A 48 10.13 -5.48 12.88
N LEU A 49 10.23 -4.49 11.99
CA LEU A 49 11.44 -4.14 11.24
C LEU A 49 12.19 -2.94 11.83
N GLY A 50 11.87 -2.54 13.08
CA GLY A 50 12.52 -1.42 13.76
C GLY A 50 11.70 -0.13 13.81
N GLY A 51 10.44 -0.15 13.35
CA GLY A 51 9.48 0.94 13.53
C GLY A 51 8.74 1.33 12.25
N ALA A 52 7.57 1.97 12.41
CA ALA A 52 6.81 2.54 11.29
C ALA A 52 7.37 3.91 10.83
N HIS A 53 8.66 3.98 10.51
CA HIS A 53 9.31 5.17 9.97
C HIS A 53 10.39 4.80 8.95
N CYS A 54 10.68 5.69 8.01
CA CYS A 54 11.77 5.52 7.05
C CYS A 54 13.12 5.71 7.77
N VAL A 55 14.00 4.71 7.73
CA VAL A 55 15.32 4.79 8.39
C VAL A 55 16.27 5.79 7.73
N ARG A 56 15.97 6.25 6.51
CA ARG A 56 16.80 7.21 5.76
C ARG A 56 16.38 8.67 5.96
N CYS A 57 15.08 8.96 5.92
CA CYS A 57 14.57 10.35 5.94
C CYS A 57 13.55 10.63 7.05
N GLY A 58 13.24 9.66 7.91
CA GLY A 58 12.34 9.84 9.05
C GLY A 58 10.84 9.93 8.70
N ALA A 59 10.44 9.83 7.43
CA ALA A 59 9.02 9.86 7.04
C ALA A 59 8.20 8.81 7.81
N THR A 60 7.01 9.17 8.28
CA THR A 60 6.14 8.32 9.12
C THR A 60 4.80 7.96 8.48
N ASP A 61 4.50 8.53 7.29
CA ASP A 61 3.24 8.27 6.60
C ASP A 61 3.20 6.84 6.04
N LEU A 62 2.36 6.00 6.66
CA LEU A 62 2.18 4.59 6.28
C LEU A 62 1.83 4.38 4.80
N ARG A 63 1.24 5.37 4.11
CA ARG A 63 0.87 5.26 2.70
C ARG A 63 2.10 5.11 1.81
N ILE A 64 3.22 5.71 2.22
CA ILE A 64 4.47 5.74 1.45
C ILE A 64 5.57 4.85 2.02
N LEU A 65 5.41 4.29 3.22
CA LEU A 65 6.40 3.36 3.79
C LEU A 65 6.37 1.99 3.11
N GLU A 66 7.52 1.34 2.98
CA GLU A 66 7.69 0.05 2.32
C GLU A 66 8.73 -0.78 3.06
N VAL A 67 8.60 -2.11 2.95
CA VAL A 67 9.66 -3.04 3.31
C VAL A 67 10.68 -2.98 2.19
N ASN A 68 11.93 -2.66 2.54
CA ASN A 68 13.05 -2.64 1.61
C ASN A 68 14.06 -3.73 1.98
N HIS A 69 14.75 -4.27 0.98
CA HIS A 69 15.83 -5.23 1.15
C HIS A 69 17.17 -4.49 1.17
N ILE A 70 17.90 -4.55 2.28
CA ILE A 70 19.18 -3.84 2.50
C ILE A 70 20.26 -4.28 1.49
N GLY A 71 20.14 -5.46 0.88
CA GLY A 71 21.02 -5.96 -0.18
C GLY A 71 20.43 -5.85 -1.59
N GLY A 72 19.26 -5.26 -1.76
CA GLY A 72 18.44 -5.46 -2.95
C GLY A 72 17.87 -6.89 -3.00
N GLY A 73 17.61 -7.41 -4.21
CA GLY A 73 17.15 -8.80 -4.36
C GLY A 73 15.66 -9.04 -4.07
N GLY A 74 14.85 -7.99 -3.86
CA GLY A 74 13.40 -8.14 -3.72
C GLY A 74 12.72 -8.80 -4.94
N ARG A 75 13.35 -8.75 -6.13
CA ARG A 75 12.90 -9.50 -7.33
C ARG A 75 13.29 -10.98 -7.33
N LEU A 76 14.31 -11.34 -6.55
CA LEU A 76 14.79 -12.72 -6.41
C LEU A 76 14.02 -13.47 -5.33
N GLU A 77 13.37 -12.74 -4.42
CA GLU A 77 12.45 -13.35 -3.47
C GLU A 77 11.20 -13.84 -4.21
N PRO A 78 10.89 -15.14 -4.21
CA PRO A 78 9.80 -15.70 -5.01
C PRO A 78 8.41 -15.29 -4.50
N ARG A 79 8.34 -14.59 -3.36
CA ARG A 79 7.12 -14.22 -2.68
C ARG A 79 6.53 -12.96 -3.30
N SER A 80 5.20 -12.95 -3.41
CA SER A 80 4.50 -11.69 -3.67
C SER A 80 4.71 -10.70 -2.52
N GLY A 81 4.61 -9.40 -2.79
CA GLY A 81 4.69 -8.38 -1.74
C GLY A 81 3.67 -8.60 -0.62
N LEU A 82 2.47 -9.10 -0.92
CA LEU A 82 1.46 -9.40 0.11
C LEU A 82 1.86 -10.58 1.00
N GLU A 83 2.47 -11.61 0.41
CA GLU A 83 2.93 -12.80 1.11
C GLU A 83 4.10 -12.48 2.05
N LEU A 84 5.08 -11.70 1.58
CA LEU A 84 6.19 -11.22 2.39
C LEU A 84 5.68 -10.53 3.67
N TYR A 85 4.73 -9.61 3.54
CA TYR A 85 4.13 -8.93 4.70
C TYR A 85 3.40 -9.93 5.62
N ALA A 86 2.68 -10.89 5.06
CA ALA A 86 1.98 -11.89 5.86
C ALA A 86 2.94 -12.80 6.64
N GLU A 87 4.08 -13.16 6.07
CA GLU A 87 5.12 -13.97 6.72
C GLU A 87 5.89 -13.20 7.79
N ILE A 88 6.32 -11.96 7.52
CA ILE A 88 6.98 -11.11 8.53
C ILE A 88 6.04 -10.92 9.72
N ARG A 89 4.76 -10.65 9.46
CA ARG A 89 3.76 -10.50 10.53
C ARG A 89 3.58 -11.78 11.35
N ARG A 90 3.67 -12.95 10.71
CA ARG A 90 3.58 -14.27 11.37
C ARG A 90 4.89 -14.68 12.04
N GLY A 91 6.00 -13.99 11.79
CA GLY A 91 7.32 -14.35 12.27
C GLY A 91 7.98 -15.51 11.50
N VAL A 92 7.43 -15.90 10.35
CA VAL A 92 8.00 -16.96 9.49
C VAL A 92 9.20 -16.43 8.72
N ARG A 93 9.07 -15.23 8.16
CA ARG A 93 10.18 -14.51 7.51
C ARG A 93 10.89 -13.64 8.56
N SER A 94 12.18 -13.89 8.75
CA SER A 94 13.05 -13.08 9.61
C SER A 94 13.07 -11.61 9.16
N SER A 95 13.34 -10.68 10.08
CA SER A 95 13.61 -9.26 9.76
C SER A 95 15.01 -9.04 9.19
N GLN A 96 15.91 -10.03 9.28
CA GLN A 96 17.27 -9.94 8.78
C GLN A 96 17.31 -9.63 7.27
N GLY A 97 18.16 -8.68 6.90
CA GLY A 97 18.31 -8.17 5.54
C GLY A 97 17.18 -7.23 5.08
N LEU A 98 16.25 -6.85 5.96
CA LEU A 98 15.13 -5.96 5.67
C LEU A 98 15.21 -4.68 6.52
N ASN A 99 14.77 -3.55 5.97
CA ASN A 99 14.52 -2.31 6.69
C ASN A 99 13.25 -1.63 6.19
N VAL A 100 12.91 -0.49 6.79
CA VAL A 100 11.77 0.33 6.37
C VAL A 100 12.26 1.59 5.67
N LEU A 101 11.82 1.79 4.43
CA LEU A 101 12.06 3.02 3.67
C LEU A 101 10.74 3.62 3.20
N CYS A 102 10.68 4.92 2.99
CA CYS A 102 9.60 5.50 2.18
C CYS A 102 9.88 5.24 0.68
N ARG A 103 8.83 5.25 -0.13
CA ARG A 103 8.89 5.06 -1.60
C ARG A 103 10.00 5.89 -2.28
N PRO A 104 10.12 7.21 -2.02
CA PRO A 104 11.23 7.98 -2.56
C PRO A 104 12.61 7.45 -2.17
N CYS A 105 12.85 7.20 -0.87
CA CYS A 105 14.13 6.67 -0.40
C CYS A 105 14.43 5.25 -0.92
N ASN A 106 13.41 4.42 -1.09
CA ASN A 106 13.53 3.09 -1.68
C ASN A 106 13.96 3.17 -3.16
N SER A 107 13.38 4.11 -3.92
CA SER A 107 13.83 4.39 -5.29
C SER A 107 15.26 4.91 -5.35
N ILE A 108 15.66 5.78 -4.41
CA ILE A 108 17.05 6.26 -4.34
C ILE A 108 18.00 5.10 -4.03
N ASP A 109 17.67 4.25 -3.05
CA ASP A 109 18.47 3.05 -2.74
C ASP A 109 18.69 2.16 -3.99
N TYR A 110 17.64 1.97 -4.80
CA TYR A 110 17.77 1.28 -6.08
C TYR A 110 18.71 2.01 -7.07
N ILE A 111 18.57 3.33 -7.22
CA ILE A 111 19.40 4.15 -8.12
C ILE A 111 20.87 4.08 -7.69
N GLU A 112 21.16 4.28 -6.41
CA GLU A 112 22.53 4.29 -5.87
C GLU A 112 23.22 2.93 -6.02
N ARG A 113 22.47 1.82 -5.93
CA ARG A 113 23.01 0.48 -6.25
C ARG A 113 23.30 0.31 -7.74
N ARG A 114 22.46 0.88 -8.60
CA ARG A 114 22.58 0.72 -10.06
C ARG A 114 23.64 1.64 -10.67
N PHE A 115 23.85 2.81 -10.06
CA PHE A 115 24.75 3.88 -10.46
C PHE A 115 25.54 4.37 -9.23
N PRO A 116 26.64 3.68 -8.87
CA PRO A 116 27.39 3.97 -7.64
C PRO A 116 27.97 5.39 -7.57
N ASP A 117 28.21 6.03 -8.71
CA ASP A 117 28.67 7.42 -8.81
C ASP A 117 27.63 8.43 -8.28
N LEU A 118 26.34 8.04 -8.25
CA LEU A 118 25.25 8.83 -7.69
C LEU A 118 25.01 8.58 -6.19
N ALA A 119 25.73 7.65 -5.57
CA ALA A 119 25.59 7.35 -4.14
C ALA A 119 25.80 8.60 -3.28
N GLY A 120 24.81 8.91 -2.43
CA GLY A 120 24.83 10.07 -1.55
C GLY A 120 24.55 11.41 -2.23
N ARG A 121 24.38 11.45 -3.55
CA ARG A 121 24.08 12.69 -4.30
C ARG A 121 22.60 13.02 -4.37
N ILE A 122 21.73 12.10 -3.97
CA ILE A 122 20.28 12.26 -4.08
C ILE A 122 19.68 12.32 -2.67
N GLN A 123 18.90 13.36 -2.41
CA GLN A 123 18.23 13.60 -1.14
C GLN A 123 16.72 13.79 -1.32
N VAL A 124 15.96 13.28 -0.35
CA VAL A 124 14.53 13.56 -0.22
C VAL A 124 14.36 14.78 0.67
N VAL A 125 13.69 15.81 0.16
CA VAL A 125 13.28 17.00 0.93
C VAL A 125 11.77 17.00 1.05
N TRP A 126 11.27 17.00 2.28
CA TRP A 126 9.84 17.10 2.56
C TRP A 126 9.47 18.57 2.81
N CYS A 127 8.68 19.16 1.92
CA CYS A 127 8.11 20.49 2.16
C CYS A 127 6.76 20.35 2.89
N PRO A 128 6.65 20.83 4.15
CA PRO A 128 5.42 20.69 4.95
C PRO A 128 4.25 21.53 4.43
N ALA A 129 4.55 22.59 3.68
CA ALA A 129 3.62 23.29 2.82
C ALA A 129 4.26 23.35 1.44
N LEU A 130 3.55 22.87 0.41
CA LEU A 130 3.87 23.34 -0.93
C LEU A 130 3.68 24.87 -0.85
N PRO A 131 4.71 25.70 -1.11
CA PRO A 131 4.43 27.11 -1.33
C PRO A 131 3.34 27.18 -2.39
N ALA A 132 2.36 28.07 -2.21
CA ALA A 132 1.34 28.29 -3.22
C ALA A 132 2.04 28.35 -4.57
N VAL A 133 1.81 27.34 -5.41
CA VAL A 133 2.52 27.23 -6.67
C VAL A 133 2.11 28.47 -7.45
N GLU A 134 3.02 29.44 -7.58
CA GLU A 134 2.86 30.49 -8.58
C GLU A 134 2.72 29.73 -9.88
N THR A 135 1.52 29.77 -10.45
CA THR A 135 1.21 29.16 -11.73
C THR A 135 2.03 29.89 -12.78
N ARG A 136 3.29 29.50 -12.96
CA ARG A 136 4.05 29.88 -14.15
C ARG A 136 3.31 29.25 -15.32
N ALA A 137 2.78 30.10 -16.19
CA ALA A 137 2.16 29.66 -17.42
C ALA A 137 3.14 28.73 -18.15
N VAL A 138 2.75 27.47 -18.33
CA VAL A 138 3.50 26.55 -19.18
C VAL A 138 3.33 27.08 -20.60
N PRO A 139 4.41 27.47 -21.31
CA PRO A 139 4.29 27.93 -22.69
C PRO A 139 3.65 26.83 -23.52
N ALA A 140 2.67 27.22 -24.35
CA ALA A 140 1.99 26.30 -25.25
C ALA A 140 3.03 25.57 -26.12
N LEU A 141 2.99 24.24 -26.11
CA LEU A 141 3.83 23.44 -27.00
C LEU A 141 3.54 23.85 -28.44
N PRO A 142 4.57 24.03 -29.30
CA PRO A 142 4.36 24.38 -30.68
C PRO A 142 3.50 23.31 -31.35
N GLY A 143 2.42 23.76 -32.00
CA GLY A 143 1.53 22.88 -32.74
C GLY A 143 2.31 22.05 -33.74
N LYS A 144 2.05 20.74 -33.74
CA LYS A 144 2.58 19.83 -34.77
C LYS A 144 2.11 20.35 -36.12
N LYS A 145 3.05 20.72 -36.99
CA LYS A 145 2.80 21.04 -38.40
C LYS A 145 2.44 19.78 -39.17
#